data_AF-A0A816MR32-F1
#
_entry.id   AF-A0A816MR32-F1
#
_cell.length_a   1.000
_cell.length_b   1.000
_cell.length_c   1.000
_cell.angle_alpha   90.00
_cell.angle_beta   90.00
_cell.angle_gamma   90.00
#
_symmetry.space_group_name_H-M   'P 1'
#
loop_
_entity.id
_entity.type
_entity.pdbx_description
1 polymer ?
#
loop_
_entity_poly.entity_id
_entity_poly.type
_entity_poly.pdbx_seq_one_letter_code
_entity_poly.pdbx_strand_id
1 'polypeptide(L)'
;MDPTVILNSTFQTGLLIKQIVEDVKANQQQCKRLSERIEAINDNLQSRKGQELKRPELKKSLDNFSHCIQDCLNFVAQFKDDTWASKLWKVLKNHTYKDQFVELNARLSQCAADLNLGINLKQIFDHTLDGKDQKVDLSYIESKIDKIAEAIEKTNAQQCEQYKNNREYMKQRFQSLKYSLQQDIMKIRDPVRANEITEEGREFLHIPYYDLGLKQRIGQGGFADVYRGTWLSQHHEVAIKLIRIQYLDDTIRKDFVNEISLLHLVLA
;
A
#
# COMPACT_ATOMS: atom_id res chain seq x y z
N MET A 1 -31.14 7.22 8.98
CA MET A 1 -31.66 6.98 7.62
C MET A 1 -33.10 6.46 7.70
N ASP A 2 -33.86 6.54 6.61
CA ASP A 2 -35.15 5.87 6.45
C ASP A 2 -34.94 4.34 6.48
N PRO A 3 -35.73 3.55 7.25
CA PRO A 3 -35.67 2.09 7.27
C PRO A 3 -35.66 1.44 5.88
N THR A 4 -36.35 2.04 4.91
CA THR A 4 -36.39 1.55 3.51
C THR A 4 -35.02 1.64 2.85
N VAL A 5 -34.28 2.74 3.10
CA VAL A 5 -32.93 2.95 2.57
C VAL A 5 -31.95 1.97 3.22
N ILE A 6 -32.07 1.74 4.53
CA ILE A 6 -31.23 0.81 5.28
C ILE A 6 -31.41 -0.63 4.77
N LEU A 7 -32.66 -1.05 4.53
CA LEU A 7 -32.97 -2.37 3.96
C LEU A 7 -32.40 -2.55 2.56
N ASN A 8 -32.58 -1.56 1.68
CA ASN A 8 -32.03 -1.63 0.33
C ASN A 8 -30.50 -1.73 0.37
N SER A 9 -29.84 -0.91 1.19
CA SER A 9 -28.39 -0.98 1.37
C SER A 9 -27.95 -2.36 1.87
N THR A 10 -28.66 -2.88 2.87
CA THR A 10 -28.42 -4.20 3.46
C THR A 10 -28.50 -5.33 2.43
N PHE A 11 -29.52 -5.32 1.56
CA PHE A 11 -29.65 -6.31 0.50
C PHE A 11 -28.55 -6.20 -0.55
N GLN A 12 -28.17 -4.97 -0.95
CA GLN A 12 -27.07 -4.76 -1.87
C GLN A 12 -25.74 -5.23 -1.29
N THR A 13 -25.46 -4.95 0.00
CA THR A 13 -24.27 -5.44 0.70
C THR A 13 -24.24 -6.97 0.74
N GLY A 14 -25.38 -7.62 1.02
CA GLY A 14 -25.47 -9.08 1.00
C GLY A 14 -25.17 -9.69 -0.38
N LEU A 15 -25.71 -9.10 -1.45
CA LEU A 15 -25.41 -9.53 -2.83
C LEU A 15 -23.94 -9.36 -3.18
N LEU A 16 -23.33 -8.24 -2.78
CA LEU A 16 -21.92 -7.98 -3.02
C LEU A 16 -21.02 -8.98 -2.28
N ILE A 17 -21.36 -9.33 -1.03
CA ILE A 17 -20.64 -10.37 -0.28
C ILE A 17 -20.70 -11.70 -1.05
N LYS A 18 -21.89 -12.11 -1.50
CA LYS A 18 -22.07 -13.35 -2.27
C LYS A 18 -21.18 -13.39 -3.51
N GLN A 19 -21.12 -12.30 -4.26
CA GLN A 19 -20.24 -12.17 -5.43
C GLN A 19 -18.75 -12.26 -5.06
N ILE A 20 -18.32 -11.57 -4.00
CA ILE A 20 -16.91 -11.59 -3.58
C ILE A 20 -16.49 -12.98 -3.12
N VAL A 21 -17.36 -13.71 -2.43
CA VAL A 21 -17.09 -15.07 -1.94
C VAL A 21 -16.73 -16.04 -3.07
N GLU A 22 -17.26 -15.86 -4.28
CA GLU A 22 -16.90 -16.69 -5.43
C GLU A 22 -15.43 -16.51 -5.86
N ASP A 23 -14.86 -15.33 -5.59
CA ASP A 23 -13.51 -14.97 -5.99
C ASP A 23 -12.45 -15.18 -4.90
N VAL A 24 -12.84 -15.44 -3.64
CA VAL A 24 -11.88 -15.49 -2.52
C VAL A 24 -10.88 -16.64 -2.68
N LYS A 25 -9.61 -16.34 -2.38
CA LYS A 25 -8.50 -17.27 -2.54
C LYS A 25 -8.15 -18.03 -1.26
N ALA A 26 -8.67 -17.57 -0.12
CA ALA A 26 -8.44 -18.16 1.20
C ALA A 26 -9.73 -18.18 2.03
N ASN A 27 -9.78 -19.10 3.00
CA ASN A 27 -10.93 -19.30 3.90
C ASN A 27 -12.26 -19.46 3.14
N GLN A 28 -12.25 -20.15 2.01
CA GLN A 28 -13.37 -20.22 1.08
C GLN A 28 -14.62 -20.78 1.74
N GLN A 29 -14.50 -21.85 2.53
CA GLN A 29 -15.65 -22.48 3.16
C GLN A 29 -16.23 -21.62 4.26
N GLN A 30 -15.40 -21.01 5.11
CA GLN A 30 -15.87 -20.09 6.15
C GLN A 30 -16.49 -18.82 5.56
N CYS A 31 -15.91 -18.25 4.51
CA CYS A 31 -16.50 -17.12 3.77
C CYS A 31 -17.85 -17.48 3.14
N LYS A 32 -17.93 -18.66 2.52
CA LYS A 32 -19.18 -19.17 1.94
C LYS A 32 -20.25 -19.36 3.00
N ARG A 33 -19.91 -19.99 4.13
CA ARG A 33 -20.84 -20.15 5.25
C ARG A 33 -21.35 -18.81 5.76
N LEU A 34 -20.46 -17.83 5.94
CA LEU A 34 -20.84 -16.50 6.39
C LEU A 34 -21.83 -15.85 5.41
N SER A 35 -21.59 -15.96 4.10
CA SER A 35 -22.51 -15.45 3.07
C SER A 35 -23.87 -16.17 3.09
N GLU A 36 -23.89 -17.50 3.23
CA GLU A 36 -25.14 -18.28 3.33
C GLU A 36 -25.99 -17.85 4.54
N ARG A 37 -25.34 -17.55 5.67
CA ARG A 37 -26.01 -17.03 6.88
C ARG A 37 -26.63 -15.65 6.65
N ILE A 38 -25.88 -14.76 5.99
CA ILE A 38 -26.36 -13.42 5.62
C ILE A 38 -27.54 -13.52 4.65
N GLU A 39 -27.45 -14.40 3.65
CA GLU A 39 -28.52 -14.65 2.68
C GLU A 39 -29.78 -15.14 3.37
N ALA A 40 -29.67 -16.12 4.28
CA ALA A 40 -30.81 -16.62 5.02
C ALA A 40 -31.51 -15.53 5.87
N ILE A 41 -30.75 -14.60 6.46
CA ILE A 41 -31.33 -13.45 7.18
C ILE A 41 -32.02 -12.50 6.20
N ASN A 42 -31.38 -12.20 5.06
CA ASN A 42 -31.93 -11.31 4.04
C ASN A 42 -33.22 -11.85 3.41
N ASP A 43 -33.29 -13.15 3.11
CA ASP A 43 -34.48 -13.80 2.54
C ASP A 43 -35.67 -13.71 3.50
N ASN A 44 -35.42 -13.88 4.80
CA ASN A 44 -36.44 -13.69 5.84
C ASN A 44 -36.89 -12.23 5.96
N LEU A 45 -35.96 -11.27 5.82
CA LEU A 45 -36.28 -9.85 5.79
C LEU A 45 -37.12 -9.49 4.55
N GLN A 46 -36.79 -10.02 3.36
CA GLN A 46 -37.57 -9.79 2.14
C GLN A 46 -38.97 -10.41 2.21
N SER A 47 -39.10 -11.57 2.87
CA SER A 47 -40.38 -12.27 3.03
C SER A 47 -41.37 -11.53 3.94
N ARG A 48 -40.90 -10.58 4.77
CA ARG A 48 -41.76 -9.77 5.63
C ARG A 48 -42.35 -8.58 4.87
N LYS A 49 -43.66 -8.36 5.02
CA LYS A 49 -44.38 -7.25 4.35
C LYS A 49 -43.92 -5.90 4.91
N GLY A 50 -43.66 -4.94 4.02
CA GLY A 50 -42.99 -3.66 4.31
C GLY A 50 -43.61 -2.72 5.34
N GLN A 51 -44.78 -3.01 5.93
CA GLN A 51 -45.30 -2.25 7.09
C GLN A 51 -44.73 -2.74 8.42
N GLU A 52 -44.40 -4.03 8.56
CA GLU A 52 -43.80 -4.57 9.79
C GLU A 52 -42.35 -4.12 9.98
N LEU A 53 -41.62 -3.97 8.87
CA LEU A 53 -40.21 -3.56 8.86
C LEU A 53 -40.00 -2.05 9.00
N LYS A 54 -41.06 -1.25 8.86
CA LYS A 54 -41.03 0.22 9.03
C LYS A 54 -41.26 0.65 10.48
N ARG A 55 -41.43 -0.30 11.39
CA ARG A 55 -41.61 -0.06 12.82
C ARG A 55 -40.39 0.68 13.41
N PRO A 56 -40.58 1.82 14.11
CA PRO A 56 -39.48 2.57 14.70
C PRO A 56 -38.60 1.73 15.63
N GLU A 57 -39.19 0.73 16.28
CA GLU A 57 -38.52 -0.18 17.23
C GLU A 57 -37.49 -1.07 16.51
N LEU A 58 -37.71 -1.41 15.24
CA LEU A 58 -36.79 -2.25 14.45
C LEU A 58 -35.65 -1.47 13.81
N LYS A 59 -35.74 -0.14 13.75
CA LYS A 59 -34.74 0.70 13.10
C LYS A 59 -33.35 0.49 13.68
N LYS A 60 -33.22 0.42 15.01
CA LYS A 60 -31.94 0.20 15.69
C LYS A 60 -31.36 -1.18 15.35
N SER A 61 -32.20 -2.22 15.34
CA SER A 61 -31.77 -3.58 14.98
C SER A 61 -31.35 -3.67 13.51
N LEU A 62 -32.06 -2.98 12.60
CA LEU A 62 -31.69 -2.89 11.18
C LEU A 62 -30.39 -2.12 10.96
N ASP A 63 -30.18 -1.01 11.68
CA ASP A 63 -28.92 -0.27 11.63
C ASP A 63 -27.76 -1.15 12.14
N ASN A 64 -27.94 -1.85 13.26
CA ASN A 64 -26.93 -2.76 13.80
C ASN A 64 -26.59 -3.89 12.82
N PHE A 65 -27.63 -4.48 12.21
CA PHE A 65 -27.44 -5.49 11.19
C PHE A 65 -26.65 -4.93 10.01
N SER A 66 -27.07 -3.79 9.44
CA SER A 66 -26.40 -3.11 8.34
C SER A 66 -24.89 -2.89 8.60
N HIS A 67 -24.52 -2.41 9.79
CA HIS A 67 -23.11 -2.27 10.18
C HIS A 67 -22.41 -3.63 10.27
N CYS A 68 -23.05 -4.64 10.86
CA CYS A 68 -22.50 -5.99 10.97
C CYS A 68 -22.19 -6.62 9.60
N ILE A 69 -23.10 -6.50 8.62
CA ILE A 69 -22.86 -7.00 7.26
C ILE A 69 -21.81 -6.19 6.53
N GLN A 70 -21.70 -4.88 6.78
CA GLN A 70 -20.63 -4.07 6.22
C GLN A 70 -19.26 -4.50 6.76
N ASP A 71 -19.16 -4.82 8.06
CA ASP A 71 -17.95 -5.40 8.64
C ASP A 71 -17.62 -6.76 8.02
N CYS A 72 -18.63 -7.61 7.79
CA CYS A 72 -18.47 -8.88 7.07
C CYS A 72 -17.92 -8.67 5.65
N LEU A 73 -18.45 -7.69 4.91
CA LEU A 73 -17.97 -7.33 3.57
C LEU A 73 -16.51 -6.91 3.61
N ASN A 74 -16.16 -5.99 4.50
CA ASN A 74 -14.78 -5.51 4.65
C ASN A 74 -13.83 -6.65 5.03
N PHE A 75 -14.30 -7.61 5.84
CA PHE A 75 -13.53 -8.78 6.23
C PHE A 75 -13.32 -9.75 5.06
N VAL A 76 -14.40 -10.16 4.38
CA VAL A 76 -14.34 -11.12 3.25
C VAL A 76 -13.51 -10.57 2.09
N ALA A 77 -13.60 -9.27 1.80
CA ALA A 77 -12.85 -8.63 0.72
C ALA A 77 -11.32 -8.76 0.86
N GLN A 78 -10.80 -8.96 2.09
CA GLN A 78 -9.36 -9.14 2.33
C GLN A 78 -8.81 -10.44 1.72
N PHE A 79 -9.69 -11.42 1.46
CA PHE A 79 -9.31 -12.72 0.92
C PHE A 79 -9.34 -12.80 -0.62
N LYS A 80 -9.70 -11.70 -1.32
CA LYS A 80 -9.78 -11.66 -2.79
C LYS A 80 -8.43 -11.43 -3.48
N ASP A 81 -7.53 -10.71 -2.84
CA ASP A 81 -6.30 -10.19 -3.46
C ASP A 81 -5.30 -11.31 -3.82
N ASP A 82 -4.68 -11.27 -5.01
CA ASP A 82 -3.67 -12.24 -5.44
C ASP A 82 -2.38 -12.21 -4.60
N THR A 83 -2.15 -11.13 -3.85
CA THR A 83 -1.12 -11.06 -2.81
C THR A 83 -1.53 -11.79 -1.51
N TRP A 84 -2.66 -12.53 -1.52
CA TRP A 84 -3.20 -13.24 -0.36
C TRP A 84 -2.14 -14.10 0.31
N ALA A 85 -1.27 -14.81 -0.41
CA ALA A 85 -0.22 -15.63 0.19
C ALA A 85 0.68 -14.82 1.16
N SER A 86 1.08 -13.62 0.76
CA SER A 86 1.91 -12.73 1.57
C SER A 86 1.15 -12.08 2.73
N LYS A 87 -0.15 -11.76 2.54
CA LYS A 87 -1.02 -11.18 3.58
C LYS A 87 -1.48 -12.22 4.59
N LEU A 88 -1.90 -13.38 4.10
CA LEU A 88 -2.25 -14.57 4.87
C LEU A 88 -1.08 -15.01 5.74
N TRP A 89 0.16 -15.02 5.23
CA TRP A 89 1.32 -15.32 6.07
C TRP A 89 1.52 -14.30 7.21
N LYS A 90 1.38 -13.01 6.91
CA LYS A 90 1.44 -11.93 7.93
C LYS A 90 0.36 -12.10 9.00
N VAL A 91 -0.82 -12.56 8.63
CA VAL A 91 -1.94 -12.70 9.57
C VAL A 91 -2.00 -14.08 10.25
N LEU A 92 -1.56 -15.16 9.61
CA LEU A 92 -1.35 -16.47 10.25
C LEU A 92 -0.29 -16.39 11.35
N LYS A 93 0.77 -15.61 11.14
CA LYS A 93 1.73 -15.30 12.22
C LYS A 93 1.07 -14.65 13.44
N ASN A 94 0.01 -13.87 13.23
CA ASN A 94 -0.72 -13.17 14.27
C ASN A 94 -1.96 -13.92 14.79
N HIS A 95 -2.22 -15.16 14.34
CA HIS A 95 -3.22 -16.11 14.88
C HIS A 95 -4.71 -15.69 14.82
N THR A 96 -5.12 -14.71 14.02
CA THR A 96 -6.35 -13.94 14.34
C THR A 96 -7.61 -14.21 13.52
N TYR A 97 -7.57 -14.96 12.41
CA TYR A 97 -8.77 -15.08 11.57
C TYR A 97 -9.87 -15.98 12.13
N LYS A 98 -9.49 -17.04 12.87
CA LYS A 98 -10.47 -17.92 13.54
C LYS A 98 -11.36 -17.11 14.48
N ASP A 99 -10.73 -16.30 15.32
CA ASP A 99 -11.43 -15.51 16.34
C ASP A 99 -12.32 -14.45 15.68
N GLN A 100 -11.87 -13.85 14.58
CA GLN A 100 -12.68 -12.89 13.81
C GLN A 100 -13.92 -13.55 13.17
N PHE A 101 -13.81 -14.76 12.61
CA PHE A 101 -14.99 -15.49 12.12
C PHE A 101 -15.94 -15.82 13.27
N VAL A 102 -15.43 -16.26 14.43
CA VAL A 102 -16.26 -16.53 15.61
C VAL A 102 -16.99 -15.28 16.07
N GLU A 103 -16.30 -14.13 16.15
CA GLU A 103 -16.87 -12.85 16.55
C GLU A 103 -17.95 -12.38 15.56
N LEU A 104 -17.67 -12.41 14.26
CA LEU A 104 -18.62 -11.99 13.23
C LEU A 104 -19.87 -12.89 13.22
N ASN A 105 -19.70 -14.20 13.36
CA ASN A 105 -20.82 -15.14 13.45
C ASN A 105 -21.68 -14.88 14.70
N ALA A 106 -21.05 -14.62 15.84
CA ALA A 106 -21.77 -14.28 17.07
C ALA A 106 -22.56 -12.97 16.94
N ARG A 107 -21.94 -11.93 16.37
CA ARG A 107 -22.60 -10.64 16.10
C ARG A 107 -23.76 -10.80 15.12
N LEU A 108 -23.57 -11.56 14.05
CA LEU A 108 -24.61 -11.82 13.04
C LEU A 108 -25.80 -12.59 13.64
N SER A 109 -25.52 -13.60 14.48
CA SER A 109 -26.55 -14.33 15.23
C SER A 109 -27.32 -13.41 16.18
N GLN A 110 -26.63 -12.50 16.87
CA GLN A 110 -27.29 -11.52 17.74
C GLN A 110 -28.18 -10.56 16.94
N CYS A 111 -27.71 -10.04 15.81
CA CYS A 111 -28.53 -9.20 14.93
C CYS A 111 -29.80 -9.94 14.46
N ALA A 112 -29.67 -11.22 14.08
CA ALA A 112 -30.82 -12.02 13.66
C ALA A 112 -31.83 -12.25 14.80
N ALA A 113 -31.36 -12.42 16.05
CA ALA A 113 -32.21 -12.50 17.23
C ALA A 113 -32.91 -11.16 17.53
N ASP A 114 -32.18 -10.03 17.46
CA ASP A 114 -32.70 -8.68 17.71
C ASP A 114 -33.74 -8.23 16.68
N LEU A 115 -33.64 -8.74 15.45
CA LEU A 115 -34.63 -8.54 14.40
C LEU A 115 -35.89 -9.40 14.58
N ASN A 116 -35.87 -10.34 15.53
CA ASN A 116 -36.95 -11.26 15.88
C ASN A 116 -37.58 -11.92 14.63
N LEU A 117 -36.72 -12.47 13.77
CA LEU A 117 -37.12 -12.93 12.45
C LEU A 117 -37.88 -14.26 12.45
N GLY A 118 -37.99 -14.93 13.60
CA GLY A 118 -38.64 -16.25 13.71
C GLY A 118 -37.81 -17.38 13.07
N ILE A 119 -36.53 -17.13 12.85
CA ILE A 119 -35.61 -18.04 12.17
C ILE A 119 -35.05 -19.05 13.17
N ASN A 120 -34.85 -20.30 12.72
CA ASN A 120 -34.15 -21.30 13.51
C ASN A 120 -32.63 -21.01 13.56
N LEU A 121 -32.22 -20.13 14.48
CA LEU A 121 -30.81 -19.72 14.63
C LEU A 121 -29.87 -20.89 14.90
N LYS A 122 -30.31 -21.93 15.60
CA LYS A 122 -29.48 -23.12 15.86
C LYS A 122 -29.12 -23.88 14.58
N GLN A 123 -30.00 -23.85 13.58
CA GLN A 123 -29.75 -24.50 12.30
C GLN A 123 -28.81 -23.67 11.41
N ILE A 124 -28.95 -22.34 11.44
CA ILE A 124 -28.14 -21.42 10.62
C ILE A 124 -26.74 -21.24 11.21
N PHE A 125 -26.64 -21.14 12.54
CA PHE A 125 -25.42 -20.91 13.28
C PHE A 125 -24.96 -22.20 13.98
N ASP A 126 -24.87 -23.29 13.23
CA ASP A 126 -24.32 -24.56 13.73
C ASP A 126 -22.79 -24.49 13.82
N HIS A 127 -22.27 -24.38 15.04
CA HIS A 127 -20.84 -24.35 15.33
C HIS A 127 -20.09 -25.63 14.94
N THR A 128 -20.77 -26.76 14.79
CA THR A 128 -20.13 -27.99 14.33
C THR A 128 -19.72 -27.88 12.86
N LEU A 129 -20.49 -27.13 12.06
CA LEU A 129 -20.15 -26.84 10.66
C LEU A 129 -18.99 -25.85 10.57
N ASP A 130 -18.92 -24.85 11.45
CA ASP A 130 -17.80 -23.89 11.50
C ASP A 130 -16.46 -24.61 11.66
N GLY A 131 -16.40 -25.60 12.57
CA GLY A 131 -15.20 -26.39 12.80
C GLY A 131 -14.83 -27.30 11.61
N LYS A 132 -15.80 -27.74 10.81
CA LYS A 132 -15.55 -28.50 9.57
C LYS A 132 -15.02 -27.61 8.47
N ASP A 133 -15.69 -26.48 8.24
CA ASP A 133 -15.33 -25.50 7.22
C ASP A 133 -13.90 -24.97 7.48
N GLN A 134 -13.58 -24.67 8.74
CA GLN A 134 -12.23 -24.29 9.16
C GLN A 134 -11.17 -25.36 8.83
N LYS A 135 -11.45 -26.64 9.09
CA LYS A 135 -10.50 -27.72 8.80
C LYS A 135 -10.24 -27.88 7.30
N VAL A 136 -11.29 -27.74 6.49
CA VAL A 136 -11.17 -27.78 5.03
C VAL A 136 -10.30 -26.62 4.54
N ASP A 137 -10.56 -25.41 5.04
CA ASP A 137 -9.77 -24.22 4.69
C ASP A 137 -8.29 -24.36 5.11
N LEU A 138 -8.03 -24.89 6.31
CA LEU A 138 -6.66 -25.15 6.78
C LEU A 138 -5.94 -26.18 5.90
N SER A 139 -6.60 -27.28 5.54
CA SER A 139 -6.03 -28.31 4.66
C SER A 139 -5.69 -27.74 3.28
N TYR A 140 -6.54 -26.84 2.76
CA TYR A 140 -6.27 -26.13 1.52
C TYR A 140 -5.03 -25.23 1.64
N ILE A 141 -4.92 -24.46 2.73
CA ILE A 141 -3.74 -23.60 2.98
C ILE A 141 -2.47 -24.45 3.10
N GLU A 142 -2.52 -25.56 3.82
CA GLU A 142 -1.42 -26.52 3.96
C GLU A 142 -0.95 -27.01 2.58
N SER A 143 -1.88 -27.34 1.68
CA SER A 143 -1.54 -27.75 0.30
C SER A 143 -0.86 -26.67 -0.55
N LYS A 144 -0.84 -25.41 -0.09
CA LYS A 144 -0.28 -24.25 -0.80
C LYS A 144 0.93 -23.64 -0.09
N ILE A 145 1.42 -24.25 0.99
CA ILE A 145 2.55 -23.75 1.79
C ILE A 145 3.77 -23.42 0.93
N ASP A 146 4.14 -24.28 -0.02
CA ASP A 146 5.33 -24.06 -0.86
C ASP A 146 5.19 -22.79 -1.72
N LYS A 147 4.01 -22.56 -2.31
CA LYS A 147 3.73 -21.35 -3.09
C LYS A 147 3.74 -20.09 -2.21
N ILE A 148 3.31 -20.22 -0.96
CA ILE A 148 3.37 -19.14 0.02
C ILE A 148 4.84 -18.82 0.35
N ALA A 149 5.67 -19.84 0.57
CA ALA A 149 7.10 -19.68 0.82
C ALA A 149 7.82 -18.98 -0.36
N GLU A 150 7.59 -19.43 -1.59
CA GLU A 150 8.15 -18.81 -2.80
C GLU A 150 7.78 -17.33 -2.94
N ALA A 151 6.51 -16.97 -2.68
CA ALA A 151 6.05 -15.59 -2.74
C ALA A 151 6.71 -14.70 -1.67
N ILE A 152 6.97 -15.24 -0.48
CA ILE A 152 7.67 -14.55 0.60
C ILE A 152 9.14 -14.34 0.23
N GLU A 153 9.82 -15.36 -0.28
CA GLU A 153 11.21 -15.26 -0.71
C GLU A 153 11.39 -14.19 -1.79
N LYS A 154 10.51 -14.18 -2.80
CA LYS A 154 10.52 -13.15 -3.86
C LYS A 154 10.34 -11.74 -3.30
N THR A 155 9.40 -11.57 -2.36
CA THR A 155 9.15 -10.28 -1.71
C THR A 155 10.36 -9.82 -0.89
N ASN A 156 10.97 -10.73 -0.12
CA ASN A 156 12.15 -10.44 0.69
C ASN A 156 13.36 -10.11 -0.18
N ALA A 157 13.56 -10.80 -1.29
CA ALA A 157 14.63 -10.53 -2.25
C ALA A 157 14.52 -9.10 -2.82
N GLN A 158 13.31 -8.69 -3.22
CA GLN A 158 13.06 -7.32 -3.70
C GLN A 158 13.34 -6.27 -2.61
N GLN A 159 12.95 -6.52 -1.36
CA GLN A 159 13.28 -5.63 -0.25
C GLN A 159 14.79 -5.54 -0.02
N CYS A 160 15.50 -6.67 -0.02
CA CYS A 160 16.95 -6.69 0.11
C CYS A 160 17.65 -5.89 -1.00
N GLU A 161 17.16 -5.97 -2.24
CA GLU A 161 17.68 -5.19 -3.37
C GLU A 161 17.47 -3.69 -3.18
N GLN A 162 16.27 -3.28 -2.74
CA GLN A 162 15.99 -1.89 -2.38
C GLN A 162 16.92 -1.37 -1.27
N TYR A 163 17.15 -2.16 -0.22
CA TYR A 163 18.08 -1.78 0.85
C TYR A 163 19.53 -1.65 0.36
N LYS A 164 19.98 -2.50 -0.57
CA LYS A 164 21.30 -2.37 -1.20
C LYS A 164 21.43 -1.07 -1.98
N ASN A 165 20.44 -0.75 -2.82
CA ASN A 165 20.43 0.48 -3.60
C ASN A 165 20.41 1.72 -2.69
N ASN A 166 19.61 1.69 -1.63
CA ASN A 166 19.57 2.79 -0.65
C ASN A 166 20.90 2.96 0.09
N ARG A 167 21.56 1.85 0.44
CA ARG A 167 22.88 1.88 1.09
C ARG A 167 23.94 2.51 0.19
N GLU A 168 23.94 2.19 -1.11
CA GLU A 168 24.87 2.79 -2.07
C GLU A 168 24.61 4.28 -2.26
N TYR A 169 23.35 4.68 -2.43
CA TYR A 169 22.95 6.09 -2.51
C TYR A 169 23.40 6.88 -1.27
N MET A 170 23.16 6.34 -0.07
CA MET A 170 23.59 6.96 1.19
C MET A 170 25.12 7.05 1.30
N LYS A 171 25.85 6.05 0.81
CA LYS A 171 27.32 6.05 0.78
C LYS A 171 27.85 7.16 -0.12
N GLN A 172 27.30 7.33 -1.33
CA GLN A 172 27.68 8.40 -2.25
C GLN A 172 27.39 9.79 -1.66
N ARG A 173 26.22 9.96 -1.04
CA ARG A 173 25.85 11.21 -0.36
C ARG A 173 26.79 11.55 0.79
N PHE A 174 27.14 10.56 1.61
CA PHE A 174 28.09 10.75 2.71
C PHE A 174 29.51 11.08 2.22
N GLN A 175 29.97 10.42 1.15
CA GLN A 175 31.26 10.72 0.53
C GLN A 175 31.32 12.15 -0.01
N SER A 176 30.26 12.62 -0.66
CA SER A 176 30.16 14.01 -1.12
C SER A 176 30.20 15.01 0.05
N LEU A 177 29.46 14.73 1.14
CA LEU A 177 29.48 15.58 2.33
C LEU A 177 30.87 15.64 2.95
N LYS A 178 31.53 14.48 3.09
CA LYS A 178 32.91 14.39 3.59
C LYS A 178 33.86 15.24 2.74
N TYR A 179 33.79 15.14 1.42
CA TYR A 179 34.64 15.92 0.52
C TYR A 179 34.42 17.42 0.68
N SER A 180 33.16 17.87 0.76
CA SER A 180 32.85 19.30 0.98
C SER A 180 33.40 19.82 2.30
N LEU A 181 33.19 19.09 3.39
CA LEU A 181 33.72 19.46 4.70
C LEU A 181 35.25 19.50 4.69
N GLN A 182 35.92 18.59 3.97
CA GLN A 182 37.37 18.63 3.81
C GLN A 182 37.83 19.89 3.08
N GLN A 183 37.15 20.29 2.00
CA GLN A 183 37.47 21.53 1.28
C GLN A 183 37.29 22.77 2.16
N ASP A 184 36.20 22.83 2.92
CA ASP A 184 35.94 23.94 3.84
C ASP A 184 37.01 24.03 4.94
N ILE A 185 37.43 22.89 5.50
CA ILE A 185 38.54 22.83 6.47
C ILE A 185 39.87 23.27 5.83
N MET A 186 40.15 22.88 4.57
CA MET A 186 41.37 23.31 3.87
C MET A 186 41.41 24.82 3.66
N LYS A 187 40.28 25.45 3.28
CA LYS A 187 40.16 26.91 3.14
C LYS A 187 40.38 27.67 4.46
N ILE A 188 40.05 27.06 5.59
CA ILE A 188 40.31 27.63 6.93
C ILE A 188 41.80 27.51 7.30
N ARG A 189 42.48 26.44 6.86
CA ARG A 189 43.85 26.12 7.27
C ARG A 189 44.92 26.92 6.51
N ASP A 190 44.65 27.25 5.25
CA ASP A 190 45.47 28.16 4.44
C ASP A 190 44.67 29.43 4.14
N PRO A 191 44.76 30.50 4.96
CA PRO A 191 44.19 31.78 4.58
C PRO A 191 44.93 32.24 3.33
N VAL A 192 44.20 32.27 2.21
CA VAL A 192 44.65 32.76 0.91
C VAL A 192 45.55 33.98 1.12
N ARG A 193 46.84 33.86 0.80
CA ARG A 193 47.71 35.03 0.66
C ARG A 193 47.18 35.82 -0.53
N ALA A 194 46.88 37.08 -0.29
CA ALA A 194 46.07 37.96 -1.15
C ALA A 194 46.62 38.28 -2.55
N ASN A 195 47.54 37.49 -3.11
CA ASN A 195 48.14 37.75 -4.42
C ASN A 195 48.06 36.51 -5.29
N GLU A 196 46.98 36.41 -6.06
CA GLU A 196 46.90 35.90 -7.46
C GLU A 196 45.42 35.80 -7.84
N ILE A 197 44.79 36.94 -8.11
CA ILE A 197 43.58 36.99 -8.93
C ILE A 197 44.06 37.09 -10.37
N THR A 198 44.32 35.95 -11.01
CA THR A 198 44.45 35.87 -12.46
C THR A 198 43.10 35.53 -13.07
N GLU A 199 42.53 36.56 -13.70
CA GLU A 199 41.65 36.62 -14.88
C GLU A 199 40.64 35.48 -15.18
N GLU A 200 39.39 35.95 -15.40
CA GLU A 200 38.27 35.31 -16.12
C GLU A 200 37.52 34.15 -15.46
N GLY A 201 37.02 34.35 -14.23
CA GLY A 201 36.13 33.39 -13.58
C GLY A 201 34.65 33.79 -13.67
N ARG A 202 33.87 33.21 -14.59
CA ARG A 202 32.40 33.18 -14.39
C ARG A 202 32.13 32.32 -13.14
N GLU A 203 31.73 32.93 -12.04
CA GLU A 203 31.38 32.20 -10.82
C GLU A 203 30.08 31.41 -11.04
N PHE A 204 30.22 30.15 -11.43
CA PHE A 204 29.08 29.24 -11.46
C PHE A 204 28.62 28.95 -10.02
N LEU A 205 27.31 28.96 -9.81
CA LEU A 205 26.70 28.52 -8.57
C LEU A 205 27.04 27.04 -8.33
N HIS A 206 27.93 26.77 -7.38
CA HIS A 206 28.33 25.42 -7.02
C HIS A 206 27.42 24.87 -5.92
N ILE A 207 26.53 23.95 -6.29
CA ILE A 207 25.65 23.25 -5.35
C ILE A 207 26.28 21.91 -4.98
N PRO A 208 26.54 21.64 -3.69
CA PRO A 208 27.07 20.35 -3.27
C PRO A 208 26.11 19.20 -3.62
N TYR A 209 26.64 18.09 -4.12
CA TYR A 209 25.82 16.95 -4.53
C TYR A 209 24.93 16.41 -3.39
N TYR A 210 25.38 16.44 -2.13
CA TYR A 210 24.57 16.02 -0.98
C TYR A 210 23.37 16.93 -0.69
N ASP A 211 23.33 18.13 -1.27
CA ASP A 211 22.24 19.11 -1.17
C ASP A 211 21.22 18.92 -2.30
N LEU A 212 21.42 17.91 -3.16
CA LEU A 212 20.50 17.53 -4.23
C LEU A 212 19.76 16.23 -3.89
N GLY A 213 18.43 16.25 -4.03
CA GLY A 213 17.56 15.08 -3.95
C GLY A 213 17.09 14.66 -5.34
N LEU A 214 17.57 13.52 -5.83
CA LEU A 214 17.05 12.90 -7.07
C LEU A 214 15.70 12.24 -6.78
N LYS A 215 14.68 12.49 -7.62
CA LYS A 215 13.35 11.88 -7.46
C LYS A 215 13.03 10.92 -8.61
N GLN A 216 12.74 11.45 -9.79
CA GLN A 216 12.24 10.68 -10.93
C GLN A 216 13.06 11.00 -12.18
N ARG A 217 13.46 9.98 -12.94
CA ARG A 217 14.10 10.20 -14.25
C ARG A 217 13.07 10.74 -15.25
N ILE A 218 13.34 11.91 -15.82
CA ILE A 218 12.47 12.62 -16.76
C ILE A 218 13.02 12.65 -18.19
N GLY A 219 14.28 12.27 -18.38
CA GLY A 219 14.89 12.20 -19.70
C GLY A 219 16.14 11.33 -19.72
N GLN A 220 16.49 10.85 -20.91
CA GLN A 220 17.71 10.10 -21.17
C GLN A 220 18.30 10.57 -22.50
N GLY A 221 19.54 11.06 -22.47
CA GLY A 221 20.32 11.39 -23.66
C GLY A 221 21.42 10.36 -23.92
N GLY A 222 22.23 10.63 -24.95
CA GLY A 222 23.35 9.76 -25.33
C GLY A 222 24.41 9.61 -24.22
N PHE A 223 24.71 10.69 -23.50
CA PHE A 223 25.78 10.74 -22.49
C PHE A 223 25.31 11.11 -21.07
N ALA A 224 24.02 11.38 -20.87
CA ALA A 224 23.49 11.80 -19.57
C ALA A 224 22.06 11.33 -19.33
N ASP A 225 21.71 11.16 -18.06
CA ASP A 225 20.33 10.96 -17.60
C ASP A 225 19.84 12.25 -16.92
N VAL A 226 18.60 12.65 -17.19
CA VAL A 226 17.99 13.84 -16.58
C VAL A 226 16.94 13.41 -15.58
N TYR A 227 17.03 13.93 -14.36
CA TYR A 227 16.12 13.66 -13.26
C TYR A 227 15.40 14.92 -12.83
N ARG A 228 14.11 14.80 -12.53
CA ARG A 228 13.43 15.75 -11.66
C ARG A 228 13.96 15.53 -10.25
N GLY A 229 14.34 16.62 -9.58
CA GLY A 229 14.93 16.59 -8.26
C GLY A 229 14.61 17.83 -7.44
N THR A 230 15.29 17.97 -6.32
CA THR A 230 15.08 19.08 -5.38
C THR A 230 16.42 19.56 -4.85
N TRP A 231 16.64 20.87 -4.87
CA TRP A 231 17.71 21.51 -4.12
C TRP A 231 17.22 21.69 -2.67
N LEU A 232 17.80 20.93 -1.75
CA LEU A 232 17.24 20.70 -0.42
C LEU A 232 17.31 21.96 0.46
N SER A 233 18.45 22.65 0.52
CA SER A 233 18.58 23.88 1.32
C SER A 233 17.60 24.98 0.88
N GLN A 234 17.34 25.10 -0.42
CA GLN A 234 16.43 26.10 -0.99
C GLN A 234 14.99 25.61 -1.17
N HIS A 235 14.71 24.34 -0.87
CA HIS A 235 13.39 23.72 -1.07
C HIS A 235 12.85 23.90 -2.50
N HIS A 236 13.75 23.97 -3.50
CA HIS A 236 13.41 24.32 -4.87
C HIS A 236 13.44 23.10 -5.78
N GLU A 237 12.48 22.99 -6.70
CA GLU A 237 12.45 21.89 -7.66
C GLU A 237 13.38 22.17 -8.84
N VAL A 238 14.21 21.20 -9.20
CA VAL A 238 15.26 21.38 -10.23
C VAL A 238 15.33 20.17 -11.16
N ALA A 239 15.80 20.40 -12.39
CA ALA A 239 16.25 19.33 -13.27
C ALA A 239 17.74 19.04 -13.00
N ILE A 240 18.07 17.79 -12.69
CA ILE A 240 19.44 17.32 -12.40
C ILE A 240 19.89 16.43 -13.54
N LYS A 241 20.87 16.89 -14.32
CA LYS A 241 21.49 16.13 -15.41
C LYS A 241 22.73 15.41 -14.88
N LEU A 242 22.70 14.09 -14.82
CA LEU A 242 23.81 13.24 -14.40
C LEU A 242 24.59 12.75 -15.62
N ILE A 243 25.87 13.12 -15.72
CA ILE A 243 26.76 12.67 -16.79
C ILE A 243 27.30 11.28 -16.46
N ARG A 244 27.28 10.38 -17.44
CA ARG A 244 27.83 9.03 -17.30
C ARG A 244 29.33 9.07 -17.57
N ILE A 245 30.14 8.80 -16.53
CA ILE A 245 31.61 8.89 -16.54
C ILE A 245 32.26 8.02 -17.63
N GLN A 246 31.63 6.88 -17.97
CA GLN A 246 32.11 5.97 -19.01
C GLN A 246 32.09 6.55 -20.45
N TYR A 247 31.49 7.72 -20.66
CA TYR A 247 31.48 8.43 -21.94
C TYR A 247 32.18 9.80 -21.86
N LEU A 248 32.90 10.12 -20.79
CA LEU A 248 33.58 11.41 -20.66
C LEU A 248 34.90 11.41 -21.45
N ASP A 249 34.83 11.77 -22.73
CA ASP A 249 35.99 12.20 -23.52
C ASP A 249 36.14 13.74 -23.52
N ASP A 250 37.23 14.25 -24.09
CA ASP A 250 37.51 15.69 -24.11
C ASP A 250 36.49 16.48 -24.97
N THR A 251 35.83 15.82 -25.91
CA THR A 251 34.78 16.41 -26.76
C THR A 251 33.51 16.64 -25.93
N ILE A 252 33.07 15.61 -25.20
CA ILE A 252 31.88 15.67 -24.33
C ILE A 252 32.09 16.63 -23.16
N ARG A 253 33.32 16.74 -22.65
CA ARG A 253 33.66 17.77 -21.65
C ARG A 253 33.50 19.18 -22.21
N LYS A 254 33.98 19.44 -23.43
CA LYS A 254 33.81 20.74 -24.10
C LYS A 254 32.35 21.03 -24.38
N ASP A 255 31.58 20.06 -24.88
CA ASP A 255 30.16 20.21 -25.16
C ASP A 255 29.35 20.52 -23.88
N PHE A 256 29.69 19.88 -22.76
CA PHE A 256 29.06 20.17 -21.47
C PHE A 256 29.36 21.58 -20.96
N VAL A 257 30.61 22.03 -21.04
CA VAL A 257 31.00 23.40 -20.64
C VAL A 257 30.35 24.44 -21.55
N ASN A 258 30.24 24.15 -22.85
CA ASN A 258 29.53 24.98 -23.82
C ASN A 258 28.03 25.04 -23.49
N GLU A 259 27.39 23.92 -23.20
CA GLU A 259 25.97 23.85 -22.83
C GLU A 259 25.67 24.66 -21.55
N ILE A 260 26.49 24.50 -20.49
CA ILE A 260 26.36 25.30 -19.27
C ILE A 260 26.52 26.81 -19.58
N SER A 261 27.50 27.15 -20.42
CA SER A 261 27.76 28.54 -20.80
C SER A 261 26.61 29.16 -21.57
N LEU A 262 25.93 28.38 -22.42
CA LEU A 262 24.73 28.80 -23.15
C LEU A 262 23.52 28.96 -22.24
N LEU A 263 23.30 28.05 -21.28
CA LEU A 263 22.18 28.13 -20.34
C LEU A 263 22.27 29.36 -19.42
N HIS A 264 23.48 29.76 -19.04
CA HIS A 264 23.71 30.97 -18.26
C HIS A 264 23.38 32.25 -19.03
N LEU A 265 23.54 32.23 -20.37
CA LEU A 265 23.31 33.38 -21.25
C LEU A 265 21.83 33.64 -21.55
N VAL A 266 20.96 32.63 -21.37
CA VAL A 266 19.51 32.72 -21.62
C VAL A 266 18.74 33.18 -20.38
N LEU A 267 19.38 33.19 -19.20
CA LEU A 267 18.78 33.57 -17.92
C LEU A 267 19.27 34.92 -17.36
N ALA A 268 20.16 35.62 -18.09
CA ALA A 268 20.61 36.98 -17.80
C ALA A 268 19.87 37.98 -18.69
#